data_AF-A0A2D6KDQ9-F1
#
_entry.id   AF-A0A2D6KDQ9-F1
#
_cell.length_a   1.000
_cell.length_b   1.000
_cell.length_c   1.000
_cell.angle_alpha   90.00
_cell.angle_beta   90.00
_cell.angle_gamma   90.00
#
_symmetry.space_group_name_H-M   'P 1'
#
loop_
_entity.id
_entity.type
_entity.pdbx_description
1 polymer ?
#
loop_
_entity_poly.entity_id
_entity_poly.type
_entity_poly.pdbx_seq_one_letter_code
_entity_poly.pdbx_strand_id
1 'polypeptide(L)'
;MFDQRLRNEKKMLQLGFEGEKLVKAIYERMGYIVELSEDSWDLEKDMLVDGKTCEVKTQIPVITQNCMAIKTSQYEKCTNVDILIFVEIPYSNKYGVNETVNIYQALDREVREFRTADGRDMLLYPISKMNLIKKVTSTVICKHFESLSNSQV
;
A
#
# COMPACT_ATOMS: atom_id res chain seq x y z
N MET A 1 23.38 15.85 -4.64
CA MET A 1 22.19 15.49 -5.46
C MET A 1 22.00 13.97 -5.57
N PHE A 2 23.05 13.17 -5.89
CA PHE A 2 22.98 11.70 -5.93
C PHE A 2 22.54 11.02 -4.61
N ASP A 3 23.09 11.48 -3.49
CA ASP A 3 22.88 10.89 -2.17
C ASP A 3 21.41 11.02 -1.67
N GLN A 4 20.72 12.11 -2.02
CA GLN A 4 19.32 12.30 -1.65
C GLN A 4 18.36 11.37 -2.39
N ARG A 5 18.64 11.09 -3.67
CA ARG A 5 17.85 10.13 -4.46
C ARG A 5 17.97 8.72 -3.89
N LEU A 6 19.20 8.27 -3.59
CA LEU A 6 19.45 6.96 -2.98
C LEU A 6 18.77 6.80 -1.62
N ARG A 7 18.77 7.86 -0.80
CA ARG A 7 18.03 7.87 0.47
C ARG A 7 16.52 7.71 0.26
N ASN A 8 15.95 8.41 -0.70
CA ASN A 8 14.51 8.34 -0.99
C ASN A 8 14.11 6.96 -1.51
N GLU A 9 14.91 6.36 -2.40
CA GLU A 9 14.70 5.00 -2.90
C GLU A 9 14.74 3.98 -1.76
N LYS A 10 15.72 4.07 -0.85
CA LYS A 10 15.78 3.21 0.35
C LYS A 10 14.54 3.35 1.24
N LYS A 11 14.08 4.58 1.48
CA LYS A 11 12.86 4.83 2.26
C LYS A 11 11.64 4.19 1.62
N MET A 12 11.50 4.27 0.29
CA MET A 12 10.38 3.66 -0.42
C MET A 12 10.39 2.13 -0.35
N LEU A 13 11.56 1.51 -0.51
CA LEU A 13 11.70 0.07 -0.36
C LEU A 13 11.36 -0.37 1.07
N GLN A 14 11.88 0.36 2.06
CA GLN A 14 11.58 0.09 3.46
C GLN A 14 10.09 0.28 3.78
N LEU A 15 9.44 1.30 3.21
CA LEU A 15 8.01 1.53 3.38
C LEU A 15 7.16 0.35 2.87
N GLY A 16 7.49 -0.19 1.70
CA GLY A 16 6.82 -1.37 1.15
C GLY A 16 6.96 -2.57 2.09
N PHE A 17 8.22 -2.87 2.46
CA PHE A 17 8.55 -4.00 3.33
C PHE A 17 7.90 -3.93 4.72
N GLU A 18 7.86 -2.75 5.35
CA GLU A 18 7.19 -2.58 6.64
C GLU A 18 5.67 -2.74 6.52
N GLY A 19 5.08 -2.35 5.39
CA GLY A 19 3.68 -2.61 5.10
C GLY A 19 3.38 -4.10 4.93
N GLU A 20 4.18 -4.83 4.17
CA GLU A 20 4.07 -6.29 4.01
C GLU A 20 4.17 -7.01 5.36
N LYS A 21 5.16 -6.64 6.19
CA LYS A 21 5.32 -7.17 7.56
C LYS A 21 4.10 -6.90 8.43
N LEU A 22 3.55 -5.69 8.37
CA LEU A 22 2.35 -5.34 9.14
C LEU A 22 1.16 -6.19 8.70
N VAL A 23 0.96 -6.37 7.39
CA VAL A 23 -0.11 -7.20 6.84
C VAL A 23 0.05 -8.65 7.30
N LYS A 24 1.25 -9.22 7.17
CA LYS A 24 1.55 -10.57 7.69
C LYS A 24 1.16 -10.72 9.16
N ALA A 25 1.64 -9.81 10.02
CA ALA A 25 1.36 -9.88 11.45
C ALA A 25 -0.14 -9.75 11.78
N ILE A 26 -0.90 -9.00 10.98
CA ILE A 26 -2.35 -8.88 11.14
C ILE A 26 -3.04 -10.20 10.75
N TYR A 27 -2.72 -10.76 9.60
CA TYR A 27 -3.31 -12.01 9.12
C TYR A 27 -2.97 -13.20 10.04
N GLU A 28 -1.72 -13.31 10.51
CA GLU A 28 -1.34 -14.35 11.48
C GLU A 28 -2.13 -14.24 12.79
N ARG A 29 -2.36 -13.02 13.29
CA ARG A 29 -3.19 -12.80 14.48
C ARG A 29 -4.66 -13.12 14.26
N MET A 30 -5.11 -13.09 13.01
CA MET A 30 -6.45 -13.54 12.62
C MET A 30 -6.53 -15.07 12.42
N GLY A 31 -5.40 -15.78 12.54
CA GLY A 31 -5.34 -17.24 12.46
C GLY A 31 -4.94 -17.80 11.09
N TYR A 32 -4.55 -16.95 10.13
CA TYR A 32 -4.09 -17.38 8.81
C TYR A 32 -2.62 -17.79 8.82
N ILE A 33 -2.25 -18.70 7.93
CA ILE A 33 -0.86 -19.06 7.66
C ILE A 33 -0.33 -18.10 6.60
N VAL A 34 0.77 -17.39 6.89
CA VAL A 34 1.34 -16.39 5.98
C VAL A 34 2.80 -16.68 5.66
N GLU A 35 3.12 -16.80 4.38
CA GLU A 35 4.47 -17.04 3.85
C GLU A 35 4.89 -15.85 2.99
N LEU A 36 5.91 -15.08 3.42
CA LEU A 36 6.44 -13.99 2.59
C LEU A 36 7.21 -14.56 1.40
N SER A 37 7.17 -13.88 0.26
CA SER A 37 8.10 -14.21 -0.83
C SER A 37 9.54 -13.92 -0.41
N GLU A 38 10.44 -14.86 -0.66
CA GLU A 38 11.88 -14.67 -0.39
C GLU A 38 12.56 -13.83 -1.48
N ASP A 39 11.90 -13.68 -2.64
CA ASP A 39 12.40 -12.89 -3.77
C ASP A 39 11.72 -11.52 -3.83
N SER A 40 12.49 -10.46 -3.59
CA SER A 40 12.04 -9.08 -3.74
C SER A 40 11.70 -8.69 -5.18
N TRP A 41 12.09 -9.51 -6.16
CA TRP A 41 11.77 -9.35 -7.58
C TRP A 41 10.63 -10.26 -8.04
N ASP A 42 9.95 -10.93 -7.12
CA ASP A 42 8.76 -11.71 -7.42
C ASP A 42 7.70 -10.81 -8.08
N LEU A 43 7.48 -11.07 -9.36
CA LEU A 43 6.56 -10.29 -10.19
C LEU A 43 5.11 -10.73 -10.02
N GLU A 44 4.84 -11.81 -9.27
CA GLU A 44 3.51 -12.41 -9.13
C GLU A 44 2.84 -12.01 -7.81
N LYS A 45 3.58 -11.97 -6.71
CA LYS A 45 3.03 -11.75 -5.36
C LYS A 45 4.06 -11.20 -4.38
N ASP A 46 3.59 -10.70 -3.24
CA ASP A 46 4.43 -10.35 -2.10
C ASP A 46 4.39 -11.44 -1.02
N MET A 47 3.27 -12.15 -0.87
CA MET A 47 3.12 -13.26 0.08
C MET A 47 2.04 -14.26 -0.33
N LEU A 48 2.01 -15.41 0.36
CA LEU A 48 0.90 -16.35 0.37
C LEU A 48 0.14 -16.26 1.68
N VAL A 49 -1.19 -16.30 1.62
CA VAL A 49 -2.10 -16.37 2.79
C VAL A 49 -2.99 -17.60 2.62
N ASP A 50 -2.80 -18.62 3.44
CA ASP A 50 -3.41 -19.96 3.28
C ASP A 50 -3.25 -20.51 1.85
N GLY A 51 -2.06 -20.34 1.28
CA GLY A 51 -1.72 -20.77 -0.08
C GLY A 51 -2.29 -19.88 -1.21
N LYS A 52 -3.00 -18.78 -0.88
CA LYS A 52 -3.51 -17.82 -1.88
C LYS A 52 -2.53 -16.68 -2.10
N THR A 53 -2.39 -16.26 -3.35
CA THR A 53 -1.50 -15.15 -3.74
C THR A 53 -1.98 -13.81 -3.17
N CYS A 54 -1.06 -13.02 -2.63
CA CYS A 54 -1.36 -11.73 -2.00
C CYS A 54 -0.36 -10.65 -2.44
N GLU A 55 -0.89 -9.51 -2.89
CA GLU A 55 -0.15 -8.29 -3.21
C GLU A 55 -0.47 -7.19 -2.18
N VAL A 56 0.55 -6.44 -1.75
CA VAL A 56 0.43 -5.34 -0.80
C VAL A 56 0.96 -4.03 -1.40
N LYS A 57 0.14 -2.98 -1.35
CA LYS A 57 0.54 -1.62 -1.74
C LYS A 57 0.44 -0.64 -0.57
N THR A 58 1.59 -0.16 -0.13
CA THR A 58 1.72 0.78 1.01
C THR A 58 1.94 2.21 0.52
N GLN A 59 1.00 3.12 0.78
CA GLN A 59 1.05 4.49 0.24
C GLN A 59 0.04 5.44 0.89
N ILE A 60 0.19 6.74 0.59
CA ILE A 60 -0.85 7.75 0.81
C ILE A 60 -1.87 7.67 -0.34
N PRO A 61 -3.18 7.82 -0.09
CA PRO A 61 -4.19 7.85 -1.14
C PRO A 61 -4.10 9.10 -2.01
N VAL A 62 -4.75 9.06 -3.16
CA VAL A 62 -5.10 10.27 -3.91
C VAL A 62 -6.29 10.91 -3.20
N ILE A 63 -6.00 11.73 -2.18
CA ILE A 63 -6.98 12.25 -1.21
C ILE A 63 -8.16 12.95 -1.91
N THR A 64 -7.89 13.77 -2.93
CA THR A 64 -8.92 14.51 -3.69
C THR A 64 -9.86 13.62 -4.50
N GLN A 65 -9.48 12.36 -4.74
CA GLN A 65 -10.26 11.37 -5.46
C GLN A 65 -10.82 10.27 -4.56
N ASN A 66 -10.46 10.24 -3.27
CA ASN A 66 -10.77 9.15 -2.34
C ASN A 66 -10.43 7.76 -2.91
N CYS A 67 -9.23 7.63 -3.47
CA CYS A 67 -8.76 6.43 -4.17
C CYS A 67 -7.35 6.03 -3.76
N MET A 68 -7.03 4.74 -3.85
CA MET A 68 -5.66 4.25 -3.90
C MET A 68 -5.21 4.19 -5.37
N ALA A 69 -3.99 4.64 -5.66
CA ALA A 69 -3.48 4.69 -7.02
C ALA A 69 -2.37 3.66 -7.23
N ILE A 70 -2.33 3.01 -8.39
CA ILE A 70 -1.18 2.21 -8.82
C ILE A 70 -0.68 2.73 -10.17
N LYS A 71 0.59 2.48 -10.48
CA LYS A 71 1.11 2.69 -11.83
C LYS A 71 0.47 1.67 -12.78
N THR A 72 0.25 2.03 -14.04
CA THR A 72 -0.28 1.11 -15.05
C THR A 72 0.55 -0.17 -15.18
N SER A 73 1.88 -0.07 -15.03
CA SER A 73 2.79 -1.24 -15.06
C SER A 73 2.64 -2.21 -13.88
N GLN A 74 1.85 -1.87 -12.86
CA GLN A 74 1.55 -2.73 -11.72
C GLN A 74 0.15 -3.34 -11.80
N TYR A 75 -0.61 -3.00 -12.84
CA TYR A 75 -1.99 -3.42 -12.99
C TYR A 75 -2.12 -4.94 -12.99
N GLU A 76 -1.39 -5.60 -13.88
CA GLU A 76 -1.43 -7.05 -14.06
C GLU A 76 -1.17 -7.81 -12.75
N LYS A 77 -0.11 -7.43 -12.02
CA LYS A 77 0.22 -8.01 -10.70
C LYS A 77 -0.93 -7.82 -9.71
N CYS A 78 -1.48 -6.61 -9.61
CA CYS A 78 -2.57 -6.31 -8.69
C CYS A 78 -3.91 -6.99 -9.06
N THR A 79 -4.16 -7.27 -10.34
CA THR A 79 -5.39 -7.95 -10.78
C THR A 79 -5.32 -9.46 -10.74
N ASN A 80 -4.13 -10.06 -10.89
CA ASN A 80 -3.97 -11.50 -11.00
C ASN A 80 -3.85 -12.21 -9.64
N VAL A 81 -3.60 -11.47 -8.55
CA VAL A 81 -3.57 -12.05 -7.20
C VAL A 81 -4.97 -12.31 -6.64
N ASP A 82 -5.08 -13.36 -5.84
CA ASP A 82 -6.30 -13.70 -5.10
C ASP A 82 -6.67 -12.60 -4.08
N ILE A 83 -5.66 -11.99 -3.46
CA ILE A 83 -5.82 -11.00 -2.39
C ILE A 83 -5.00 -9.75 -2.75
N LEU A 84 -5.67 -8.59 -2.80
CA LEU A 84 -5.02 -7.29 -2.98
C LEU A 84 -5.28 -6.44 -1.75
N ILE A 85 -4.19 -6.05 -1.09
CA ILE A 85 -4.21 -5.23 0.12
C ILE A 85 -3.61 -3.87 -0.16
N PHE A 86 -4.31 -2.83 0.29
CA PHE A 86 -3.79 -1.48 0.36
C PHE A 86 -3.56 -1.10 1.82
N VAL A 87 -2.33 -0.68 2.12
CA VAL A 87 -1.97 -0.08 3.41
C VAL A 87 -1.93 1.43 3.22
N GLU A 88 -3.00 2.09 3.62
CA GLU A 88 -3.06 3.55 3.73
C GLU A 88 -2.24 3.97 4.95
N ILE A 89 -1.21 4.79 4.72
CA ILE A 89 -0.37 5.35 5.78
C ILE A 89 -0.86 6.74 6.21
N PRO A 90 -0.50 7.21 7.41
CA PRO A 90 -0.92 8.51 7.89
C PRO A 90 -0.44 9.66 7.00
N TYR A 91 -1.22 10.73 6.98
CA TYR A 91 -0.91 11.96 6.27
C TYR A 91 -1.61 13.14 6.93
N SER A 92 -1.03 14.33 6.78
CA SER A 92 -1.65 15.59 7.16
C SER A 92 -1.25 16.64 6.15
N ASN A 93 -2.18 17.10 5.30
CA ASN A 93 -1.91 18.14 4.33
C ASN A 93 -3.18 18.94 4.05
N LYS A 94 -3.09 19.93 3.14
CA LYS A 94 -4.22 20.82 2.83
C LYS A 94 -5.48 20.13 2.31
N TYR A 95 -5.38 18.87 1.87
CA TYR A 95 -6.50 18.10 1.35
C TYR A 95 -7.15 17.17 2.38
N GLY A 96 -6.51 16.95 3.53
CA GLY A 96 -7.06 16.12 4.60
C GLY A 96 -6.04 15.63 5.61
N VAL A 97 -6.55 14.96 6.65
CA VAL A 97 -5.76 14.38 7.73
C VAL A 97 -6.23 12.94 7.98
N ASN A 98 -5.28 12.03 8.13
CA ASN A 98 -5.47 10.69 8.66
C ASN A 98 -4.28 10.37 9.59
N GLU A 99 -4.55 10.08 10.86
CA GLU A 99 -3.54 9.77 11.88
C GLU A 99 -3.37 8.26 12.10
N THR A 100 -4.01 7.44 11.27
CA THR A 100 -4.06 5.98 11.42
C THR A 100 -3.44 5.28 10.22
N VAL A 101 -2.96 4.05 10.44
CA VAL A 101 -2.68 3.13 9.33
C VAL A 101 -3.93 2.30 9.10
N ASN A 102 -4.51 2.39 7.90
CA ASN A 102 -5.71 1.62 7.53
C ASN A 102 -5.33 0.54 6.52
N ILE A 103 -5.81 -0.67 6.77
CA ILE A 103 -5.56 -1.85 5.93
C ILE A 103 -6.86 -2.17 5.22
N TYR A 104 -6.86 -1.98 3.91
CA TYR A 104 -8.00 -2.24 3.04
C TYR A 104 -7.75 -3.48 2.19
N GLN A 105 -8.78 -4.29 2.00
CA GLN A 105 -8.80 -5.30 0.96
C GLN A 105 -9.66 -4.80 -0.19
N ALA A 106 -9.07 -4.73 -1.37
CA ALA A 106 -9.85 -4.53 -2.59
C ALA A 106 -10.57 -5.85 -2.91
N LEU A 107 -11.89 -5.81 -2.99
CA LEU A 107 -12.71 -6.95 -3.42
C LEU A 107 -13.13 -6.79 -4.88
N ASP A 108 -13.42 -5.55 -5.27
CA ASP A 108 -13.62 -5.13 -6.64
C ASP A 108 -12.26 -4.75 -7.28
N ARG A 109 -12.08 -5.11 -8.55
CA ARG A 109 -10.88 -4.82 -9.37
C ARG A 109 -11.15 -3.77 -10.45
N GLU A 110 -12.35 -3.19 -10.49
CA GLU A 110 -12.64 -2.06 -11.36
C GLU A 110 -11.77 -0.85 -11.01
N VAL A 111 -11.06 -0.34 -12.01
CA VAL A 111 -10.18 0.81 -11.91
C VAL A 111 -10.64 1.94 -12.82
N ARG A 112 -10.27 3.17 -12.47
CA ARG A 112 -10.39 4.34 -13.36
C ARG A 112 -9.02 4.85 -13.74
N GLU A 113 -8.83 5.19 -15.01
CA GLU A 113 -7.63 5.88 -15.46
C GLU A 113 -7.56 7.29 -14.89
N PHE A 114 -6.36 7.70 -14.50
CA PHE A 114 -6.09 9.02 -13.98
C PHE A 114 -4.69 9.47 -14.37
N ARG A 115 -4.60 10.67 -14.94
CA ARG A 115 -3.32 11.30 -15.23
C ARG A 115 -3.01 12.33 -14.15
N THR A 116 -1.89 12.16 -13.47
CA THR A 116 -1.41 13.10 -12.46
C THR A 116 -0.98 14.43 -13.09
N ALA A 117 -0.89 15.49 -12.30
CA ALA A 117 -0.45 16.81 -12.78
C ALA A 117 0.99 16.80 -13.33
N ASP A 118 1.84 15.89 -12.83
CA ASP A 118 3.21 15.66 -13.33
C ASP A 118 3.27 14.70 -14.54
N GLY A 119 2.11 14.34 -15.10
CA GLY A 119 1.99 13.64 -16.39
C GLY A 119 2.05 12.12 -16.33
N ARG A 120 2.08 11.51 -15.14
CA ARG A 120 2.09 10.04 -14.96
C ARG A 120 0.69 9.47 -15.09
N ASP A 121 0.59 8.34 -15.79
CA ASP A 121 -0.64 7.57 -15.89
C ASP A 121 -0.74 6.59 -14.72
N MET A 122 -1.88 6.64 -14.04
CA MET A 122 -2.19 5.87 -12.84
C MET A 122 -3.57 5.24 -12.98
N LEU A 123 -3.79 4.16 -12.26
CA LEU A 123 -5.08 3.48 -12.14
C LEU A 123 -5.58 3.64 -10.71
N LEU A 124 -6.81 4.11 -10.57
CA LEU A 124 -7.43 4.43 -9.28
C LEU A 124 -8.39 3.33 -8.86
N TYR A 125 -8.17 2.78 -7.66
CA TYR A 125 -9.10 1.92 -6.94
C TYR A 125 -9.88 2.77 -5.92
N PRO A 126 -11.22 2.87 -6.03
CA PRO A 126 -12.02 3.65 -5.09
C PRO A 126 -12.01 3.02 -3.70
N ILE A 127 -11.63 3.80 -2.67
CA ILE A 127 -11.61 3.31 -1.27
C ILE A 127 -13.03 2.92 -0.82
N SER A 128 -14.05 3.61 -1.31
CA SER A 128 -15.46 3.31 -1.03
C SER A 128 -15.93 1.92 -1.50
N LYS A 129 -15.18 1.28 -2.39
CA LYS A 129 -15.44 -0.09 -2.87
C LYS A 129 -14.55 -1.15 -2.19
N MET A 130 -13.73 -0.76 -1.22
CA MET A 130 -12.84 -1.66 -0.48
C MET A 130 -13.42 -2.03 0.87
N ASN A 131 -13.03 -3.20 1.37
CA ASN A 131 -13.32 -3.60 2.74
C ASN A 131 -12.21 -3.13 3.68
N LEU A 132 -12.55 -2.42 4.76
CA LEU A 132 -11.58 -2.07 5.81
C LEU A 132 -11.36 -3.30 6.71
N ILE A 133 -10.19 -3.92 6.61
CA ILE A 133 -9.81 -5.09 7.41
C ILE A 133 -9.40 -4.67 8.82
N LYS A 134 -8.55 -3.63 8.91
CA LYS A 134 -8.02 -3.18 10.19
C LYS A 134 -7.69 -1.69 10.17
N LYS A 135 -8.00 -1.03 11.28
CA LYS A 135 -7.49 0.30 11.62
C LYS A 135 -6.48 0.17 12.75
N VAL A 136 -5.27 0.69 12.53
CA VAL A 136 -4.19 0.70 13.50
C VAL A 136 -4.00 2.12 14.01
N THR A 137 -4.17 2.29 15.33
CA THR A 137 -4.08 3.58 16.04
C THR A 137 -2.82 3.69 16.90
N SER A 138 -1.91 2.72 16.84
CA SER A 138 -0.66 2.74 17.60
C SER A 138 0.21 3.91 17.14
N THR A 139 0.43 4.86 18.04
CA THR A 139 1.23 6.07 17.77
C THR A 139 2.65 5.74 17.33
N VAL A 140 3.24 4.66 17.85
CA VAL A 140 4.57 4.18 17.45
C VAL A 140 4.57 3.74 15.99
N ILE A 141 3.57 2.93 15.60
CA ILE A 141 3.46 2.41 14.23
C ILE A 141 3.17 3.56 13.26
N CYS A 142 2.19 4.41 13.59
CA CYS A 142 1.82 5.55 12.74
C CYS A 142 3.01 6.48 12.48
N LYS A 143 3.73 6.90 13.53
CA LYS A 143 4.94 7.75 13.39
C LYS A 143 6.05 7.07 12.60
N HIS A 144 6.18 5.75 12.73
CA HIS A 144 7.16 5.00 11.95
C HIS A 144 6.85 5.08 10.45
N PHE A 145 5.62 4.76 10.03
CA PHE A 145 5.19 4.86 8.64
C PHE A 145 5.27 6.29 8.10
N GLU A 146 4.88 7.30 8.88
CA GLU A 146 5.06 8.70 8.51
C GLU A 146 6.53 9.00 8.17
N SER A 147 7.47 8.61 9.03
CA SER A 147 8.90 8.91 8.86
C SER A 147 9.55 8.29 7.62
N LEU A 148 8.97 7.19 7.12
CA LEU A 148 9.37 6.50 5.89
C LEU A 148 8.72 7.10 4.64
N SER A 149 7.62 7.84 4.79
CA SER A 149 6.98 8.51 3.66
C SER A 149 7.83 9.66 3.14
N ASN A 150 8.10 9.64 1.82
CA ASN A 150 8.67 10.79 1.13
C ASN A 150 7.61 11.84 0.75
N SER A 151 6.33 11.52 0.97
CA SER A 151 5.20 12.37 0.60
C SER A 151 4.71 13.24 1.78
N GLN A 152 5.59 13.53 2.75
CA GLN A 152 5.25 14.39 3.88
C GLN A 152 4.98 15.83 3.43
N VAL A 153 3.77 16.28 3.79
CA VAL A 153 3.24 17.64 4.04
C VAL A 153 3.80 18.79 3.20
#